data_AF-A0AAV1CEN3-F1
#
_entry.id   AF-A0AAV1CEN3-F1
#
_cell.length_a   1.000
_cell.length_b   1.000
_cell.length_c   1.000
_cell.angle_alpha   90.00
_cell.angle_beta   90.00
_cell.angle_gamma   90.00
#
_symmetry.space_group_name_H-M   'P 1'
#
loop_
_entity.id
_entity.type
_entity.pdbx_description
1 polymer ?
#
loop_
_entity_poly.entity_id
_entity_poly.type
_entity_poly.pdbx_seq_one_letter_code
_entity_poly.pdbx_strand_id
1 'polypeptide(L)'
;MLEKSIMLQVLKISMKGECEEHTHHLSWRDPTGVLRCLSPTLTKFSFKGLVGREDEVKMLRYVLNQGRILKGVELVFRPPSTDLEPKFHVLQKISLFPRGSDDCEVSFT
;
A
#
# COMPACT_ATOMS: atom_id res chain seq x y z
N MET A 1 9.02 -4.29 14.87
CA MET A 1 9.85 -4.91 13.82
C MET A 1 9.14 -6.18 13.33
N LEU A 2 8.66 -6.20 12.08
CA LEU A 2 7.86 -7.30 11.50
C LEU A 2 8.69 -8.56 11.18
N GLU A 3 10.02 -8.46 11.22
CA GLU A 3 10.97 -9.50 10.83
C GLU A 3 10.86 -10.81 11.63
N LYS A 4 10.25 -10.79 12.83
CA LYS A 4 10.05 -11.99 13.66
C LYS A 4 8.71 -12.70 13.38
N SER A 5 7.87 -12.17 12.49
CA SER A 5 6.55 -12.73 12.22
C SER A 5 6.54 -13.54 10.93
N ILE A 6 6.94 -14.81 11.04
CA ILE A 6 6.99 -15.75 9.91
C ILE A 6 5.60 -16.26 9.46
N MET A 7 4.53 -15.93 10.20
CA MET A 7 3.15 -16.40 9.95
C MET A 7 2.19 -15.26 9.59
N LEU A 8 2.69 -14.06 9.32
CA LEU A 8 1.82 -12.92 9.05
C LEU A 8 1.20 -13.09 7.65
N GLN A 9 -0.07 -13.47 7.61
CA GLN A 9 -0.82 -13.62 6.36
C GLN A 9 -1.56 -12.36 5.95
N VAL A 10 -1.91 -11.51 6.91
CA VAL A 10 -2.69 -10.30 6.69
C VAL A 10 -2.00 -9.11 7.34
N LEU A 11 -1.70 -8.08 6.55
CA LEU A 11 -1.19 -6.80 7.04
C LEU A 11 -2.23 -5.72 6.79
N LYS A 12 -2.66 -5.03 7.86
CA LYS A 12 -3.60 -3.92 7.77
C LYS A 12 -2.95 -2.64 8.29
N ILE A 13 -2.94 -1.61 7.45
CA ILE A 13 -2.48 -0.26 7.81
C ILE A 13 -3.70 0.65 7.79
N SER A 14 -3.91 1.42 8.86
CA SER A 14 -5.03 2.35 8.96
C SER A 14 -4.51 3.71 9.40
N MET A 15 -4.59 4.69 8.52
CA MET A 15 -4.28 6.07 8.83
C MET A 15 -5.50 6.73 9.46
N LYS A 16 -5.45 6.94 10.77
CA LYS A 16 -6.43 7.71 11.52
C LYS A 16 -5.79 9.06 11.87
N GLY A 17 -6.06 10.10 11.10
CA GLY A 17 -5.60 11.45 11.42
C GLY A 17 -5.91 12.45 10.31
N GLU A 18 -6.34 13.65 10.71
CA GLU A 18 -6.13 14.85 9.93
C GLU A 18 -4.62 14.97 9.79
N CYS A 19 -4.08 14.74 8.59
CA CYS A 19 -2.71 15.14 8.37
C CYS A 19 -2.80 16.66 8.29
N GLU A 20 -2.53 17.33 9.42
CA GLU A 20 -2.14 18.74 9.39
C GLU A 20 -1.11 18.89 8.26
N GLU A 21 -1.15 20.02 7.54
CA GLU A 21 -0.16 20.41 6.53
C GLU A 21 1.21 20.58 7.21
N HIS A 22 1.78 19.48 7.69
CA HIS A 22 3.12 19.42 8.18
C HIS A 22 3.92 18.98 6.96
N THR A 23 4.59 19.97 6.39
CA THR A 23 5.59 19.94 5.32
C THR A 23 6.82 19.06 5.66
N HIS A 24 6.64 18.03 6.49
CA HIS A 24 7.57 16.93 6.53
C HIS A 24 7.30 16.08 5.29
N HIS A 25 8.07 16.34 4.24
CA HIS A 25 8.27 15.42 3.12
C HIS A 25 8.77 14.08 3.67
N LEU A 26 7.87 13.26 4.18
CA LEU A 26 8.12 11.86 4.49
C LEU A 26 8.25 11.17 3.14
N SER A 27 9.44 11.24 2.54
CA SER A 27 9.74 10.47 1.34
C SER A 27 9.76 9.01 1.74
N TRP A 28 8.73 8.24 1.40
CA TRP A 28 8.82 6.79 1.44
C TRP A 28 10.12 6.40 0.74
N ARG A 29 11.02 5.78 1.51
CA ARG A 29 12.22 5.16 0.99
C ARG A 29 11.95 3.68 0.99
N ASP A 30 12.07 3.08 -0.19
CA ASP A 30 12.08 1.64 -0.30
C ASP A 30 13.11 1.11 0.70
N PRO A 31 12.75 0.17 1.57
CA PRO A 31 13.68 -0.33 2.54
C PRO A 31 14.93 -0.88 1.84
N THR A 32 16.12 -0.47 2.25
CA THR A 32 17.36 -0.91 1.60
C THR A 32 17.77 -2.28 2.12
N GLY A 33 17.40 -3.34 1.39
CA GLY A 33 17.74 -4.74 1.66
C GLY A 33 16.86 -5.68 0.85
N VAL A 34 17.27 -6.92 0.60
CA VAL A 34 16.32 -7.95 0.14
C VAL A 34 15.27 -8.05 1.23
N LEU A 35 14.06 -7.62 0.92
CA LEU A 35 13.04 -7.44 1.92
C LEU A 35 12.41 -8.77 2.31
N ARG A 36 13.13 -9.46 3.19
CA ARG A 36 12.61 -10.51 4.07
C ARG A 36 11.50 -10.00 5.00
N CYS A 37 11.25 -8.67 5.06
CA CYS A 37 10.33 -8.09 6.02
C CYS A 37 8.86 -8.17 5.57
N LEU A 38 8.58 -8.31 4.27
CA LEU A 38 7.27 -8.80 3.86
C LEU A 38 7.28 -10.29 4.20
N SER A 39 6.44 -10.66 5.16
CA SER A 39 6.33 -12.04 5.60
C SER A 39 6.18 -12.94 4.38
N PRO A 40 6.95 -14.04 4.27
CA PRO A 40 6.87 -14.94 3.13
C PRO A 40 5.50 -15.62 3.02
N THR A 41 4.63 -15.42 4.02
CA THR A 41 3.24 -15.90 4.09
C THR A 41 2.20 -14.80 3.87
N LEU A 42 2.59 -13.56 3.55
CA LEU A 42 1.65 -12.45 3.38
C LEU A 42 0.79 -12.61 2.12
N THR A 43 -0.48 -12.94 2.32
CA THR A 43 -1.46 -13.17 1.25
C THR A 43 -2.45 -12.03 1.09
N LYS A 44 -2.64 -11.19 2.11
CA LYS A 44 -3.55 -10.05 2.07
C LYS A 44 -2.93 -8.77 2.64
N PHE A 45 -3.15 -7.66 1.97
CA PHE A 45 -2.77 -6.33 2.43
C PHE A 45 -4.00 -5.41 2.39
N SER A 46 -4.20 -4.59 3.42
CA SER A 46 -5.28 -3.61 3.48
C SER A 46 -4.72 -2.27 3.91
N PHE A 47 -4.98 -1.22 3.12
CA PHE A 47 -4.55 0.14 3.42
C PHE A 47 -5.75 1.07 3.47
N LYS A 48 -6.05 1.59 4.66
CA LYS A 48 -7.19 2.46 4.91
C LYS A 48 -6.74 3.91 5.17
N GLY A 49 -7.42 4.84 4.49
CA GLY A 49 -7.18 6.28 4.60
C GLY A 49 -6.30 6.83 3.47
N LEU A 50 -6.32 6.19 2.30
CA LEU A 50 -5.60 6.62 1.10
C LEU A 50 -6.05 8.01 0.67
N VAL A 51 -5.09 8.91 0.49
CA VAL A 51 -5.31 10.27 -0.05
C VAL A 51 -4.56 10.49 -1.36
N GLY A 52 -3.66 9.58 -1.75
CA GLY A 52 -2.98 9.64 -3.03
C GLY A 52 -1.63 10.35 -2.99
N ARG A 53 -1.05 10.51 -1.80
CA ARG A 53 0.28 11.12 -1.67
C ARG A 53 1.34 10.23 -2.31
N GLU A 54 2.43 10.85 -2.75
CA GLU A 54 3.47 10.15 -3.50
C GLU A 54 4.14 9.04 -2.67
N ASP A 55 4.28 9.22 -1.37
CA ASP A 55 4.80 8.24 -0.41
C ASP A 55 3.86 7.04 -0.26
N GLU A 56 2.55 7.28 -0.16
CA GLU A 56 1.53 6.23 -0.17
C GLU A 56 1.60 5.42 -1.48
N VAL A 57 1.66 6.11 -2.62
CA VAL A 57 1.76 5.48 -3.95
C VAL A 57 3.05 4.67 -4.11
N LYS A 58 4.18 5.17 -3.63
CA LYS A 58 5.47 4.45 -3.62
C LYS A 58 5.42 3.20 -2.75
N MET A 59 4.83 3.31 -1.56
CA MET A 59 4.65 2.15 -0.68
C MET A 59 3.76 1.07 -1.31
N LEU A 60 2.66 1.47 -1.95
CA LEU A 60 1.79 0.55 -2.67
C LEU A 60 2.51 -0.16 -3.82
N ARG A 61 3.28 0.59 -4.63
CA ARG A 61 4.12 0.00 -5.68
C ARG A 61 5.06 -1.04 -5.09
N TYR A 62 5.71 -0.70 -3.99
CA TYR A 62 6.65 -1.57 -3.30
C TYR A 62 5.98 -2.88 -2.84
N VAL A 63 4.83 -2.79 -2.15
CA VAL A 63 4.08 -3.96 -1.65
C VAL A 63 3.61 -4.85 -2.80
N LEU A 64 3.03 -4.25 -3.84
CA LEU A 64 2.52 -4.98 -5.01
C LEU A 64 3.64 -5.69 -5.77
N ASN A 65 4.80 -5.04 -5.93
CA ASN A 65 5.95 -5.60 -6.63
C ASN A 65 6.65 -6.72 -5.83
N GLN A 66 6.75 -6.59 -4.50
CA GLN A 66 7.48 -7.53 -3.65
C GLN A 66 6.60 -8.66 -3.08
N GLY A 67 5.28 -8.52 -3.12
CA GLY A 67 4.30 -9.49 -2.62
C GLY A 67 4.18 -10.73 -3.51
N ARG A 68 5.18 -11.63 -3.49
CA ARG A 68 5.26 -12.82 -4.37
C ARG A 68 4.14 -13.85 -4.22
N ILE A 69 3.42 -13.82 -3.10
CA ILE A 69 2.28 -14.71 -2.83
C ILE A 69 1.05 -13.91 -2.40
N LEU A 70 1.05 -12.60 -2.66
CA LEU A 70 -0.05 -11.72 -2.33
C LEU A 70 -1.23 -12.06 -3.25
N LYS A 71 -2.40 -12.26 -2.66
CA LYS A 71 -3.64 -12.63 -3.38
C LYS A 71 -4.62 -11.47 -3.45
N GLY A 72 -4.60 -10.59 -2.44
CA GLY A 72 -5.55 -9.50 -2.35
C GLY A 72 -4.98 -8.25 -1.71
N VAL A 73 -5.25 -7.11 -2.34
CA VAL A 73 -4.97 -5.78 -1.83
C VAL A 73 -6.27 -4.99 -1.77
N GLU A 74 -6.63 -4.55 -0.58
CA GLU A 74 -7.79 -3.70 -0.33
C GLU A 74 -7.33 -2.27 -0.04
N LEU A 75 -7.77 -1.31 -0.84
CA LEU A 75 -7.43 0.10 -0.70
C LEU A 75 -8.68 0.91 -0.39
N VAL A 76 -8.69 1.57 0.77
CA VAL A 76 -9.84 2.36 1.22
C VAL A 76 -9.47 3.84 1.24
N PHE A 77 -10.16 4.63 0.43
CA PHE A 77 -9.93 6.09 0.38
C PHE A 77 -10.42 6.78 1.65
N ARG A 78 -9.78 7.89 2.01
CA ARG A 78 -10.20 8.73 3.13
C ARG A 78 -11.47 9.54 2.77
N PRO A 79 -12.52 9.60 3.61
CA PRO A 79 -13.62 10.58 3.48
C PRO A 79 -13.26 11.97 4.04
N PRO A 80 -13.89 13.09 3.60
CA PRO A 80 -14.78 13.23 2.46
C PRO A 80 -13.94 13.51 1.21
N SER A 81 -13.67 12.48 0.41
CA SER A 81 -12.93 12.65 -0.83
C SER A 81 -13.93 12.86 -1.97
N THR A 82 -14.50 14.07 -2.02
CA THR A 82 -15.36 14.51 -3.13
C THR A 82 -14.56 14.78 -4.40
N ASP A 83 -13.23 14.92 -4.27
CA ASP A 83 -12.34 15.11 -5.41
C ASP A 83 -12.04 13.77 -6.11
N LEU A 84 -12.60 13.60 -7.30
CA LEU A 84 -12.52 12.36 -8.10
C LEU A 84 -11.26 12.30 -8.96
N GLU A 85 -10.69 13.45 -9.34
CA GLU A 85 -9.54 13.51 -10.24
C GLU A 85 -8.27 12.93 -9.61
N PRO A 86 -7.86 13.31 -8.37
CA PRO A 86 -6.73 12.68 -7.70
C PRO A 86 -6.93 11.19 -7.45
N LYS A 87 -8.17 10.75 -7.17
CA LYS A 87 -8.48 9.33 -7.02
C LYS A 87 -8.22 8.59 -8.31
N PHE A 88 -8.79 9.05 -9.41
CA PHE A 88 -8.66 8.39 -10.71
C PHE A 88 -7.20 8.24 -11.13
N HIS A 89 -6.40 9.30 -10.95
CA HIS A 89 -4.96 9.26 -11.23
C HIS A 89 -4.21 8.21 -10.38
N VAL A 90 -4.55 8.13 -9.09
CA VAL A 90 -3.97 7.14 -8.18
C VAL A 90 -4.37 5.72 -8.58
N LEU A 91 -5.64 5.49 -8.92
CA LEU A 91 -6.14 4.21 -9.41
C LEU A 91 -5.38 3.77 -10.67
N GLN A 92 -5.26 4.66 -11.67
CA GLN A 92 -4.54 4.38 -12.91
C GLN A 92 -3.08 4.00 -12.64
N LYS A 93 -2.38 4.74 -11.78
CA LYS A 93 -1.00 4.41 -11.40
C LYS A 93 -0.90 3.03 -10.77
N ILE A 94 -1.76 2.72 -9.79
CA ILE A 94 -1.75 1.45 -9.07
C ILE A 94 -2.02 0.27 -10.00
N SER A 95 -2.95 0.42 -10.95
CA SER A 95 -3.26 -0.61 -11.95
C SER A 95 -2.08 -0.94 -12.86
N LEU A 96 -1.17 0.01 -13.10
CA LEU A 96 0.02 -0.18 -13.94
C LEU A 96 1.23 -0.73 -13.19
N PHE A 97 1.21 -0.81 -11.87
CA PHE A 97 2.36 -1.32 -11.12
C PHE A 97 2.61 -2.80 -11.36
N PRO A 98 3.89 -3.23 -11.40
CA PRO A 98 4.21 -4.66 -11.47
C PRO A 98 3.65 -5.38 -10.24
N ARG A 99 3.20 -6.62 -10.45
CA ARG A 99 2.76 -7.52 -9.39
C ARG A 99 3.82 -8.60 -9.22
N GLY A 100 4.19 -8.88 -7.97
CA GLY A 100 5.07 -10.01 -7.64
C GLY A 100 4.35 -11.36 -7.71
N SER A 101 3.01 -11.34 -7.70
CA SER A 101 2.12 -12.50 -7.73
C SER A 101 1.05 -12.28 -8.81
N ASP A 102 0.90 -13.23 -9.72
CA ASP A 102 -0.11 -13.18 -10.78
C ASP A 102 -1.54 -13.31 -10.23
N ASP A 103 -1.69 -13.91 -9.04
CA ASP A 103 -2.98 -14.05 -8.33
C ASP A 103 -3.39 -12.77 -7.57
N CYS A 104 -2.59 -11.70 -7.62
CA CYS A 104 -2.81 -10.51 -6.80
C CYS A 104 -3.89 -9.59 -7.39
N GLU A 105 -5.09 -9.65 -6.81
CA GLU A 105 -6.17 -8.72 -7.13
C GLU A 105 -6.12 -7.45 -6.27
N VAL A 106 -6.51 -6.32 -6.86
CA VAL A 106 -6.62 -5.03 -6.15
C VAL A 106 -8.06 -4.55 -6.17
N SER A 107 -8.63 -4.30 -4.99
CA SER A 107 -9.95 -3.71 -4.81
C SER A 107 -9.86 -2.32 -4.17
N PHE A 108 -10.82 -1.46 -4.53
CA PHE A 108 -10.88 -0.07 -4.09
C PHE A 108 -12.26 0.20 -3.46
N THR A 109 -12.27 0.86 -2.29
CA THR A 109 -13.48 1.16 -1.50
C THR A 109 -13.48 2.59 -0.96
#